data_AF-A0A8T3SF64-F1
#
_entry.id   AF-A0A8T3SF64-F1
#
_cell.length_a   1.000
_cell.length_b   1.000
_cell.length_c   1.000
_cell.angle_alpha   90.00
_cell.angle_beta   90.00
_cell.angle_gamma   90.00
#
_symmetry.space_group_name_H-M   'P 1'
#
loop_
_entity.id
_entity.type
_entity.pdbx_description
1 polymer ?
#
loop_
_entity_poly.entity_id
_entity_poly.type
_entity_poly.pdbx_seq_one_letter_code
_entity_poly.pdbx_strand_id
1 'polypeptide(L)' 'MAATFPLKKPSNLNDPKISEFILQKSEGILGEIVTLLRKAAIQAIYTKATINEMMFRMIDYHSLSEWRKTFERSLAEAS' A
#
# COMPACT_ATOMS: atom_id res chain seq x y z
N MET A 1 -27.99 5.06 -15.93
CA MET A 1 -26.84 5.82 -15.39
C MET A 1 -25.58 5.02 -15.64
N ALA A 2 -24.61 5.55 -16.38
CA ALA A 2 -23.33 4.88 -16.57
C ALA A 2 -22.49 5.06 -15.28
N ALA A 3 -22.12 3.95 -14.63
CA ALA A 3 -21.23 4.00 -13.48
C ALA A 3 -19.89 4.60 -13.92
N THR A 4 -19.57 5.77 -13.38
CA THR A 4 -18.31 6.43 -13.68
C THR A 4 -17.27 5.91 -12.70
N PHE A 5 -16.34 5.08 -13.18
CA PHE A 5 -15.25 4.62 -12.33
C PHE A 5 -14.41 5.81 -11.82
N PRO A 6 -13.99 5.80 -10.54
CA PRO A 6 -13.10 6.83 -9.99
C PRO A 6 -11.79 6.91 -10.78
N LEU A 7 -11.20 5.75 -11.07
CA LEU A 7 -10.04 5.62 -11.94
C LEU A 7 -10.49 5.44 -13.39
N LYS A 8 -9.92 6.23 -14.30
CA LYS A 8 -10.27 6.21 -15.73
C LYS A 8 -9.54 5.15 -16.54
N LYS A 9 -8.47 4.60 -15.99
CA LYS A 9 -7.63 3.57 -16.62
C LYS A 9 -7.42 2.42 -15.64
N PRO A 10 -7.42 1.16 -16.14
CA PRO A 10 -7.10 0.01 -15.31
C PRO A 10 -5.65 0.11 -14.80
N SER A 11 -5.42 -0.34 -13.57
CA SER A 11 -4.07 -0.44 -13.00
C SER A 11 -3.48 -1.80 -13.30
N ASN A 12 -2.21 -1.87 -13.70
CA ASN A 12 -1.53 -3.13 -14.02
C ASN A 12 -0.90 -3.75 -12.76
N LEU A 13 -1.71 -4.27 -11.85
CA LEU A 13 -1.21 -4.87 -10.60
C LEU A 13 -0.48 -6.21 -10.82
N ASN A 14 -0.74 -6.87 -11.96
CA ASN A 14 -0.05 -8.10 -12.36
C ASN A 14 1.35 -7.86 -12.92
N ASP A 15 1.79 -6.60 -13.02
CA ASP A 15 3.18 -6.29 -13.32
C ASP A 15 4.07 -6.96 -12.25
N PRO A 16 5.04 -7.81 -12.65
CA PRO A 16 5.87 -8.54 -11.70
C PRO A 16 6.59 -7.64 -10.70
N LYS A 17 7.03 -6.44 -11.10
CA LYS A 17 7.71 -5.50 -10.21
C LYS A 17 6.75 -4.93 -9.16
N ILE A 18 5.52 -4.64 -9.56
CA ILE A 18 4.48 -4.15 -8.64
C ILE A 18 4.07 -5.27 -7.68
N SER A 19 3.87 -6.47 -8.20
CA SER A 19 3.51 -7.65 -7.39
C SER A 19 4.59 -7.98 -6.36
N GLU A 20 5.87 -7.98 -6.78
CA GLU A 20 7.01 -8.21 -5.89
C GLU A 20 7.14 -7.09 -4.83
N PHE A 21 6.97 -5.83 -5.23
CA PHE A 21 6.99 -4.71 -4.29
C PHE A 21 5.91 -4.86 -3.21
N ILE A 22 4.66 -5.15 -3.62
CA ILE A 22 3.54 -5.34 -2.69
C ILE A 22 3.86 -6.49 -1.73
N LEU A 23 4.32 -7.62 -2.26
CA LEU A 23 4.65 -8.81 -1.47
C LEU A 23 5.73 -8.53 -0.43
N GLN A 24 6.82 -7.86 -0.83
CA GLN A 24 7.91 -7.50 0.07
C GLN A 24 7.44 -6.51 1.14
N LYS A 25 6.67 -5.48 0.77
CA LYS A 25 6.25 -4.46 1.74
C LYS A 25 5.16 -4.92 2.69
N SER A 26 4.32 -5.85 2.28
CA SER A 26 3.27 -6.44 3.11
C SER A 26 3.70 -7.73 3.81
N GLU A 27 4.95 -8.17 3.62
CA GLU A 27 5.46 -9.45 4.13
C GLU A 27 4.59 -10.66 3.73
N GLY A 28 3.85 -10.56 2.62
CA GLY A 28 2.86 -11.55 2.20
C GLY A 28 1.60 -11.68 3.07
N ILE A 29 1.40 -10.82 4.06
CA ILE A 29 0.22 -10.82 4.91
C ILE A 29 -0.98 -10.22 4.16
N LEU A 30 -2.05 -10.98 3.99
CA LEU A 30 -3.22 -10.54 3.21
C LEU A 30 -3.83 -9.21 3.70
N GLY A 31 -3.96 -9.03 5.02
CA GLY A 31 -4.49 -7.79 5.60
C GLY A 31 -3.61 -6.56 5.31
N GLU A 32 -2.30 -6.77 5.22
CA GLU A 32 -1.32 -5.75 4.86
C GLU A 32 -1.41 -5.40 3.37
N ILE A 33 -1.53 -6.42 2.50
CA ILE A 33 -1.76 -6.24 1.06
C ILE A 33 -3.01 -5.39 0.83
N VAL A 34 -4.13 -5.73 1.47
CA VAL A 34 -5.39 -5.00 1.36
C VAL A 34 -5.23 -3.55 1.82
N THR A 35 -4.50 -3.33 2.93
CA THR A 35 -4.26 -1.98 3.46
C THR A 35 -3.42 -1.14 2.50
N LEU A 36 -2.33 -1.72 1.98
CA LEU A 36 -1.43 -1.06 1.04
C LEU A 36 -2.14 -0.69 -0.26
N LEU A 37 -2.91 -1.62 -0.84
CA LEU A 37 -3.70 -1.38 -2.05
C LEU A 37 -4.77 -0.32 -1.85
N ARG A 38 -5.45 -0.31 -0.69
CA ARG A 38 -6.45 0.72 -0.37
C ARG A 38 -5.80 2.10 -0.32
N LYS A 39 -4.67 2.26 0.37
CA LYS A 39 -3.95 3.55 0.42
C LYS A 39 -3.50 4.00 -0.98
N ALA A 40 -2.99 3.07 -1.79
CA ALA A 40 -2.57 3.35 -3.16
C ALA A 40 -3.75 3.80 -4.05
N ALA A 41 -4.90 3.13 -3.94
CA ALA A 41 -6.11 3.47 -4.68
C ALA A 41 -6.62 4.87 -4.32
N ILE A 42 -6.63 5.24 -3.04
CA ILE A 42 -7.01 6.58 -2.59
C ILE A 42 -6.10 7.64 -3.24
N GLN A 43 -4.79 7.43 -3.22
CA GLN A 43 -3.83 8.37 -3.81
C GLN A 43 -3.98 8.46 -5.34
N ALA A 44 -4.20 7.32 -6.01
CA ALA A 44 -4.45 7.27 -7.45
C ALA A 44 -5.72 8.04 -7.84
N ILE A 45 -6.78 7.97 -7.02
CA ILE A 45 -8.01 8.74 -7.23
C ILE A 45 -7.74 10.24 -7.12
N TYR A 46 -7.04 10.69 -6.07
CA TYR A 46 -6.71 12.11 -5.90
C TYR A 46 -5.86 12.67 -7.05
N THR A 47 -4.91 11.87 -7.54
CA THR A 47 -4.00 12.26 -8.63
C THR A 47 -4.57 11.99 -10.02
N LYS A 48 -5.76 11.38 -10.13
CA LYS A 48 -6.34 10.87 -11.39
C LYS A 48 -5.40 9.94 -12.17
N ALA A 49 -4.47 9.28 -11.47
CA ALA A 49 -3.49 8.36 -12.03
C ALA A 49 -3.96 6.90 -11.89
N THR A 50 -3.21 5.97 -12.46
CA THR A 50 -3.35 4.54 -12.13
C THR A 50 -2.50 4.20 -10.90
N ILE A 51 -2.83 3.10 -10.23
CA ILE A 51 -1.92 2.52 -9.24
C ILE A 51 -0.67 2.06 -9.98
N ASN A 52 0.49 2.55 -9.54
CA ASN A 52 1.81 2.26 -10.09
C ASN A 52 2.85 2.29 -8.97
N GLU A 53 4.11 1.98 -9.31
CA GLU A 53 5.21 1.95 -8.34
C GLU A 53 5.39 3.27 -7.57
N MET A 54 5.23 4.41 -8.24
CA MET A 54 5.33 5.74 -7.60
C MET A 54 4.28 5.91 -6.51
N MET A 55 3.04 5.44 -6.74
CA MET A 55 1.99 5.52 -5.72
C MET A 55 2.39 4.76 -4.47
N PHE A 56 3.00 3.59 -4.59
CA PHE A 56 3.45 2.84 -3.41
C PHE A 56 4.62 3.49 -2.67
N ARG A 57 5.54 4.14 -3.40
CA ARG A 57 6.66 4.90 -2.79
C ARG A 57 6.19 6.13 -2.00
N MET A 58 5.04 6.71 -2.35
CA MET A 58 4.47 7.86 -1.66
C MET A 58 3.59 7.49 -0.46
N ILE A 59 3.24 6.21 -0.31
CA ILE A 59 2.41 5.79 0.80
C ILE A 59 3.29 5.66 2.03
N ASP A 60 2.94 6.42 3.07
CA ASP A 60 3.42 6.18 4.41
C ASP A 60 2.78 4.88 4.95
N TYR A 61 3.50 3.78 4.81
CA TYR A 61 3.10 2.44 5.21
C TYR A 61 4.22 1.74 5.99
N HIS A 62 3.88 1.32 7.21
CA HIS A 62 4.69 0.44 8.03
C HIS A 62 4.08 -0.96 8.01
N SER A 63 4.92 -1.95 7.73
CA SER A 63 4.59 -3.36 7.90
C SER A 63 4.34 -3.71 9.36
N LEU A 64 3.69 -4.84 9.62
CA LEU A 64 3.36 -5.32 10.94
C LEU A 64 4.63 -5.58 11.75
N SER A 65 5.68 -6.09 11.11
CA SER A 65 6.98 -6.28 11.76
C SER A 65 7.67 -4.95 12.09
N GLU A 66 7.59 -3.94 11.22
CA GLU A 66 8.08 -2.58 11.51
C GLU A 66 7.32 -1.96 12.69
N TRP A 67 5.98 -2.15 12.71
CA TRP A 67 5.14 -1.68 13.81
C TRP A 67 5.48 -2.37 15.13
N ARG A 68 5.64 -3.71 15.13
CA ARG A 68 6.03 -4.50 16.31
C ARG A 68 7.36 -4.03 16.88
N LYS A 69 8.39 -3.86 16.05
CA LYS A 69 9.71 -3.38 16.50
C LYS A 69 9.64 -1.99 17.13
N THR A 70 8.86 -1.09 16.52
CA THR A 70 8.69 0.27 17.03
C THR A 70 7.93 0.28 18.35
N PHE A 71 6.88 -0.54 18.45
CA PHE A 71 6.10 -0.71 19.67
C PHE A 71 6.93 -1.30 20.82
N GLU A 72 7.65 -2.40 20.58
CA GLU A 72 8.54 -3.02 21.57
C GLU A 72 9.61 -2.06 22.07
N ARG A 73 10.23 -1.28 21.16
CA ARG A 73 11.19 -0.23 21.54
C ARG A 73 10.55 0.82 22.45
N SER A 74 9.35 1.30 22.10
CA SER A 74 8.66 2.31 22.91
C SER A 74 8.32 1.82 24.33
N LEU A 75 8.03 0.52 24.49
CA LEU A 75 7.80 -0.09 25.81
C LEU A 75 9.10 -0.18 26.63
N ALA A 76 10.23 -0.49 25.98
CA ALA A 76 11.54 -0.58 26.63
C ALA A 76 12.08 0.79 27.07
N GLU A 77 11.79 1.86 26.32
CA GLU A 77 12.19 3.25 26.68
C GLU A 77 11.31 3.85 27.79
N ALA A 78 10.11 3.31 27.99
CA ALA A 78 9.17 3.76 29.02
C ALA A 78 9.30 3.03 30.37
N SER A 79 10.23 2.06 30.47
CA SER A 79 10.50 1.24 31.66
C SER A 79 11.81 1.66 32.33
#